data_AF-A0A5D2F2J6-F1
#
_entry.id   AF-A0A5D2F2J6-F1
#
_cell.length_a   1.000
_cell.length_b   1.000
_cell.length_c   1.000
_cell.angle_alpha   90.00
_cell.angle_beta   90.00
_cell.angle_gamma   90.00
#
_symmetry.space_group_name_H-M   'P 1'
#
loop_
_entity.id
_entity.type
_entity.pdbx_description
1 polymer ?
#
loop_
_entity_poly.entity_id
_entity_poly.type
_entity_poly.pdbx_seq_one_letter_code
_entity_poly.pdbx_strand_id
1 'polypeptide(L)'
;MAGLLEIHDKDGHPEHKLKLERSEVPFICGGCKELGFGLRYQCPNMECDYILHHECGLGLGYGRPPTQKFFKKCDFQFHRQNPLPGTRICDICALDIRGFLYQCSHGDNDLHPHCASLPLTFTLPGSNQVIKLREKIESRCLKCQRKERASGKVQGLSYVSSDGMLCYHVACLKEACLDNWTMGYFQLDALANEERKMLALQNLAPNQEIRLRAGQSANAMRGIRLLITFLKLVVSAILGEPFTLVSTLFQFSQN
;
A
#
# COMPACT_ATOMS: atom_id res chain seq x y z
N MET A 1 14.21 1.95 -16.96
CA MET A 1 14.97 0.94 -16.21
C MET A 1 14.47 -0.42 -16.68
N ALA A 2 15.35 -1.25 -17.22
CA ALA A 2 14.98 -2.63 -17.60
C ALA A 2 14.76 -3.41 -16.30
N GLY A 3 13.50 -3.69 -15.96
CA GLY A 3 13.17 -4.57 -14.84
C GLY A 3 13.65 -5.99 -15.14
N LEU A 4 14.16 -6.70 -14.14
CA LEU A 4 14.45 -8.12 -14.27
C LEU A 4 13.14 -8.86 -14.54
N LEU A 5 13.02 -9.46 -15.71
CA LEU A 5 11.88 -10.30 -16.05
C LEU A 5 11.86 -11.60 -15.26
N GLU A 6 13.01 -12.03 -14.73
CA GLU A 6 13.13 -13.21 -13.89
C GLU A 6 14.11 -12.97 -12.74
N ILE A 7 13.82 -13.57 -11.58
CA ILE A 7 14.72 -13.60 -10.41
C ILE A 7 14.84 -15.03 -9.89
N HIS A 8 15.88 -15.30 -9.10
CA HIS A 8 16.05 -16.60 -8.45
C HIS A 8 16.25 -16.39 -6.95
N ASP A 9 15.27 -16.83 -6.17
CA ASP A 9 15.36 -16.81 -4.72
C ASP A 9 16.07 -18.08 -4.23
N LYS A 10 17.41 -18.08 -4.27
CA LYS A 10 18.21 -19.28 -3.94
C LYS A 10 18.05 -19.79 -2.51
N ASP A 11 17.65 -18.95 -1.57
CA ASP A 11 17.57 -19.35 -0.15
C ASP A 11 16.12 -19.64 0.29
N GLY A 12 15.14 -18.98 -0.33
CA GLY A 12 13.72 -19.16 0.01
C GLY A 12 12.96 -20.08 -0.95
N HIS A 13 13.40 -20.17 -2.20
CA HIS A 13 12.80 -21.01 -3.24
C HIS A 13 13.84 -21.45 -4.30
N PRO A 14 14.81 -22.31 -3.93
CA PRO A 14 15.94 -22.67 -4.78
C PRO A 14 15.54 -23.44 -6.05
N GLU A 15 14.39 -24.12 -6.04
CA GLU A 15 14.00 -25.07 -7.08
C GLU A 15 13.64 -24.39 -8.40
N HIS A 16 13.07 -23.17 -8.34
CA HIS A 16 12.58 -22.48 -9.53
C HIS A 16 12.93 -21.00 -9.54
N LYS A 17 13.09 -20.47 -10.76
CA LYS A 17 13.12 -19.03 -10.99
C LYS A 17 11.70 -18.47 -10.95
N LEU A 18 11.56 -17.27 -10.43
CA LEU A 18 10.31 -16.53 -10.41
C LEU A 18 10.26 -15.60 -11.62
N LYS A 19 9.10 -15.53 -12.27
CA LYS A 19 8.85 -14.67 -13.42
C LYS A 19 8.07 -13.43 -13.01
N LEU A 20 8.45 -12.30 -13.57
CA LEU A 20 7.73 -11.05 -13.40
C LEU A 20 6.43 -11.10 -14.21
N GLU A 21 5.31 -10.98 -13.51
CA GLU A 21 3.98 -10.97 -14.11
C GLU A 21 3.09 -9.95 -13.41
N ARG A 22 1.99 -9.60 -14.05
CA ARG A 22 0.97 -8.74 -13.44
C ARG A 22 -0.20 -9.61 -13.00
N SER A 23 -0.50 -9.57 -11.71
CA SER A 23 -1.66 -10.24 -11.14
C SER A 23 -2.92 -9.39 -11.27
N GLU A 24 -4.02 -10.04 -11.59
CA GLU A 24 -5.35 -9.44 -11.55
C GLU A 24 -5.98 -9.53 -10.15
N VAL A 25 -5.43 -10.33 -9.24
CA VAL A 25 -5.96 -10.56 -7.90
C VAL A 25 -5.00 -10.10 -6.80
N PRO A 26 -5.52 -9.78 -5.61
CA PRO A 26 -4.70 -9.66 -4.42
C PRO A 26 -3.91 -10.93 -4.10
N PHE A 27 -2.71 -10.78 -3.54
CA PHE A 27 -1.87 -11.88 -3.10
C PHE A 27 -1.13 -11.53 -1.81
N ILE A 28 -0.65 -12.55 -1.09
CA ILE A 28 0.29 -12.37 0.02
C ILE A 28 1.69 -12.67 -0.48
N CYS A 29 2.61 -11.75 -0.24
CA CYS A 29 4.01 -11.95 -0.56
C CYS A 29 4.63 -12.99 0.38
N GLY A 30 5.24 -14.04 -0.18
CA GLY A 30 5.99 -15.08 0.53
C GLY A 30 7.23 -14.55 1.27
N GLY A 31 7.75 -13.38 0.90
CA GLY A 31 8.91 -12.75 1.53
C GLY A 31 8.56 -11.87 2.72
N CYS A 32 7.91 -10.72 2.49
CA CYS A 32 7.56 -9.78 3.56
C CYS A 32 6.26 -10.11 4.31
N LYS A 33 5.47 -11.07 3.79
CA LYS A 33 4.16 -11.48 4.34
C LYS A 33 3.11 -10.36 4.33
N GLU A 34 3.25 -9.35 3.45
CA GLU A 34 2.25 -8.30 3.29
C GLU A 34 1.36 -8.54 2.07
N LEU A 35 0.15 -7.96 2.11
CA LEU A 35 -0.78 -7.90 0.97
C LEU A 35 -0.16 -7.13 -0.19
N GLY A 36 -0.40 -7.58 -1.41
CA GLY A 36 0.04 -6.93 -2.64
C GLY A 36 -0.98 -6.99 -3.75
N PHE A 37 -0.83 -6.05 -4.69
CA PHE A 37 -1.59 -5.98 -5.93
C PHE A 37 -0.66 -5.83 -7.14
N GLY A 38 -1.16 -6.24 -8.31
CA GLY A 38 -0.52 -5.95 -9.59
C GLY A 38 0.78 -6.71 -9.79
N LEU A 39 1.86 -5.97 -10.00
CA LEU A 39 3.14 -6.52 -10.43
C LEU A 39 3.80 -7.38 -9.34
N ARG A 40 4.12 -8.63 -9.68
CA ARG A 40 4.67 -9.63 -8.76
C ARG A 40 5.67 -10.54 -9.46
N TYR A 41 6.55 -11.15 -8.69
CA TYR A 41 7.32 -12.31 -9.12
C TYR A 41 6.61 -13.57 -8.67
N GLN A 42 6.27 -14.47 -9.59
CA GLN A 42 5.60 -15.74 -9.27
C GLN A 42 6.38 -16.94 -9.80
N CYS A 43 6.39 -18.02 -9.04
CA CYS A 43 6.87 -19.31 -9.50
C CYS A 43 5.98 -19.84 -10.65
N PRO A 44 6.53 -20.18 -11.82
CA PRO A 44 5.73 -20.68 -12.94
C PRO A 44 5.24 -22.13 -12.73
N ASN A 45 5.71 -22.82 -11.68
CA ASN A 45 5.23 -24.15 -11.34
C ASN A 45 3.83 -24.05 -10.70
N MET A 46 2.84 -24.71 -11.32
CA MET A 46 1.43 -24.67 -10.89
C MET A 46 1.18 -25.24 -9.49
N GLU A 47 2.07 -26.09 -8.98
CA GLU A 47 1.98 -26.66 -7.63
C GLU A 47 2.68 -25.77 -6.57
N CYS A 48 3.18 -24.59 -6.97
CA CYS A 48 3.90 -23.68 -6.09
C CYS A 48 3.21 -22.31 -6.04
N ASP A 49 2.80 -21.89 -4.85
CA ASP A 49 2.17 -20.59 -4.59
C ASP A 49 3.18 -19.52 -4.15
N TYR A 50 4.49 -19.76 -4.38
CA TYR A 50 5.53 -18.80 -3.99
C TYR A 50 5.49 -17.56 -4.87
N ILE A 51 5.05 -16.46 -4.25
CA ILE A 51 4.85 -15.16 -4.87
C ILE A 51 5.61 -14.10 -4.08
N LEU A 52 6.30 -13.19 -4.74
CA LEU A 52 6.91 -12.01 -4.12
C LEU A 52 6.35 -10.72 -4.72
N HIS A 53 6.24 -9.67 -3.92
CA HIS A 53 6.11 -8.32 -4.48
C HIS A 53 7.28 -8.02 -5.40
N HIS A 54 7.06 -7.18 -6.41
CA HIS A 54 8.12 -6.67 -7.25
C HIS A 54 9.27 -6.05 -6.44
N GLU A 55 8.98 -5.20 -5.45
CA GLU A 55 9.98 -4.55 -4.59
C GLU A 55 10.72 -5.55 -3.70
N CYS A 56 10.04 -6.63 -3.26
CA CYS A 56 10.67 -7.71 -2.50
C CYS A 56 11.66 -8.49 -3.38
N GLY A 57 11.28 -8.78 -4.64
CA GLY A 57 12.14 -9.45 -5.60
C GLY A 57 13.37 -8.62 -5.99
N LEU A 58 13.20 -7.31 -6.16
CA LEU A 58 14.33 -6.39 -6.39
C LEU A 58 15.29 -6.33 -5.18
N GLY A 59 14.76 -6.42 -3.96
CA GLY A 59 15.57 -6.53 -2.74
C GLY A 59 16.50 -7.74 -2.77
N LEU A 60 16.02 -8.89 -3.23
CA LEU A 60 16.83 -10.11 -3.39
C LEU A 60 17.92 -9.97 -4.47
N GLY A 61 17.59 -9.39 -5.61
CA GLY A 61 18.48 -9.35 -6.77
C GLY A 61 19.56 -8.27 -6.71
N TYR A 62 19.25 -7.12 -6.11
CA TYR A 62 20.11 -5.94 -6.16
C TYR A 62 20.45 -5.35 -4.80
N GLY A 63 19.76 -5.75 -3.73
CA GLY A 63 19.92 -5.16 -2.40
C GLY A 63 19.77 -3.64 -2.41
N ARG A 64 19.10 -3.07 -3.41
CA ARG A 64 19.22 -1.63 -3.69
C ARG A 64 18.62 -0.84 -2.52
N PRO A 65 19.43 -0.03 -1.81
CA PRO A 65 18.92 0.71 -0.68
C PRO A 65 17.87 1.71 -1.17
N PRO A 66 16.74 1.84 -0.45
CA PRO A 66 15.73 2.81 -0.79
C PRO A 66 16.24 4.25 -0.69
N THR A 67 15.81 5.10 -1.62
CA THR A 67 15.99 6.55 -1.52
C THR A 67 14.86 7.19 -0.70
N GLN A 68 14.72 6.78 0.57
CA GLN A 68 13.78 7.44 1.48
C GLN A 68 14.37 8.74 2.03
N LYS A 69 13.89 9.88 1.51
CA LYS A 69 14.35 11.22 1.89
C LYS A 69 14.16 11.56 3.37
N PHE A 70 13.30 10.82 4.08
CA PHE A 70 13.09 11.00 5.52
C PHE A 70 14.26 10.46 6.36
N PHE A 71 15.03 9.49 5.83
CA PHE A 71 16.12 8.82 6.54
C PHE A 71 17.48 9.08 5.88
N LYS A 72 17.83 10.35 5.67
CA LYS A 72 19.04 10.76 4.93
C LYS A 72 20.37 10.25 5.50
N LYS A 73 20.39 9.82 6.76
CA LYS A 73 21.58 9.31 7.45
C LYS A 73 21.62 7.78 7.50
N CYS A 74 20.59 7.11 6.97
CA CYS A 74 20.52 5.65 6.97
C CYS A 74 21.05 5.09 5.67
N ASP A 75 21.99 4.16 5.80
CA ASP A 75 22.33 3.22 4.75
C ASP A 75 21.62 1.90 5.03
N PHE A 76 20.60 1.62 4.23
CA PHE A 76 19.66 0.52 4.45
C PHE A 76 20.15 -0.77 3.80
N GLN A 77 20.22 -1.83 4.58
CA GLN A 77 20.59 -3.17 4.12
C GLN A 77 19.36 -4.05 4.07
N PHE A 78 19.24 -4.86 3.01
CA PHE A 78 18.15 -5.80 2.86
C PHE A 78 18.43 -7.07 3.65
N HIS A 79 17.43 -7.53 4.40
CA HIS A 79 17.46 -8.78 5.15
C HIS A 79 16.21 -9.61 4.85
N ARG A 80 16.37 -10.93 4.77
CA ARG A 80 15.25 -11.87 4.58
C ARG A 80 14.40 -12.06 5.84
N GLN A 81 15.02 -11.87 7.00
CA GLN A 81 14.36 -11.96 8.28
C GLN A 81 15.07 -11.02 9.23
N ASN A 82 14.38 -10.60 10.29
CA ASN A 82 14.99 -9.83 11.36
C ASN A 82 16.19 -10.63 11.93
N PRO A 83 17.43 -10.13 11.82
CA PRO A 83 18.62 -10.81 12.32
C PRO A 83 18.70 -10.79 13.85
N LEU A 84 17.89 -9.94 14.51
CA LEU A 84 17.89 -9.76 15.95
C LEU A 84 16.59 -10.29 16.57
N PRO A 85 16.58 -10.71 17.86
CA PRO A 85 15.36 -11.08 18.56
C PRO A 85 14.35 -9.91 18.65
N GLY A 86 13.06 -10.23 18.64
CA GLY A 86 11.96 -9.29 18.86
C GLY A 86 11.22 -8.86 17.60
N THR A 87 10.09 -8.16 17.79
CA THR A 87 9.29 -7.60 16.70
C THR A 87 9.89 -6.27 16.24
N ARG A 88 10.05 -6.10 14.92
CA ARG A 88 10.39 -4.79 14.33
C ARG A 88 9.15 -4.11 13.82
N ILE A 89 9.13 -2.79 13.96
CA ILE A 89 8.05 -1.93 13.51
C ILE A 89 8.60 -1.08 12.37
N CYS A 90 7.85 -0.96 11.30
CA CYS A 90 8.24 -0.15 10.16
C CYS A 90 8.12 1.35 10.46
N ASP A 91 9.19 2.14 10.30
CA ASP A 91 9.16 3.59 10.59
C ASP A 91 8.28 4.41 9.63
N ILE A 92 7.94 3.85 8.48
CA ILE A 92 7.07 4.50 7.50
C ILE A 92 5.58 4.25 7.78
N CYS A 93 5.20 3.07 8.24
CA CYS A 93 3.79 2.72 8.41
C CYS A 93 3.39 2.36 9.83
N ALA A 94 4.33 2.28 10.77
CA ALA A 94 4.09 1.87 12.15
C ALA A 94 3.40 0.50 12.30
N LEU A 95 3.59 -0.40 11.33
CA LEU A 95 3.11 -1.79 11.39
C LEU A 95 4.29 -2.76 11.55
N ASP A 96 3.99 -3.93 12.10
CA ASP A 96 4.96 -5.00 12.31
C ASP A 96 5.57 -5.51 11.01
N ILE A 97 6.86 -5.82 11.05
CA ILE A 97 7.61 -6.42 9.96
C ILE A 97 7.75 -7.92 10.24
N ARG A 98 7.15 -8.73 9.37
CA ARG A 98 6.99 -10.20 9.57
C ARG A 98 7.94 -11.05 8.72
N GLY A 99 8.80 -10.44 7.92
CA GLY A 99 9.66 -11.14 6.97
C GLY A 99 10.70 -10.19 6.38
N PHE A 100 10.80 -10.16 5.06
CA PHE A 100 11.75 -9.30 4.34
C PHE A 100 11.67 -7.84 4.80
N LEU A 101 12.84 -7.24 5.02
CA LEU A 101 12.95 -5.89 5.56
C LEU A 101 14.23 -5.18 5.12
N TYR A 102 14.20 -3.85 5.20
CA TYR A 102 15.39 -3.02 5.15
C TYR A 102 15.71 -2.51 6.54
N GLN A 103 16.96 -2.65 6.98
CA GLN A 103 17.43 -2.15 8.28
C GLN A 103 18.52 -1.11 8.09
N CYS A 104 18.45 -0.03 8.85
CA CYS A 104 19.47 1.00 8.86
C CYS A 104 20.75 0.48 9.56
N SER A 105 21.88 0.52 8.87
CA SER A 105 23.18 0.04 9.40
C SER A 105 23.70 0.81 10.62
N HIS A 106 23.24 2.05 10.86
CA HIS A 106 23.75 2.93 11.90
C HIS A 106 22.66 3.45 12.85
N GLY A 107 21.47 2.85 12.84
CA GLY A 107 20.36 3.27 13.72
C GLY A 107 19.20 2.28 13.73
N ASP A 108 18.19 2.58 14.54
CA ASP A 108 17.07 1.67 14.82
C ASP A 108 15.91 1.81 13.81
N ASN A 109 16.19 2.23 12.57
CA ASN A 109 15.12 2.39 11.58
C ASN A 109 14.98 1.13 10.74
N ASP A 110 13.77 0.60 10.69
CA ASP A 110 13.40 -0.59 9.93
C ASP A 110 12.25 -0.28 8.98
N LEU A 111 12.31 -0.77 7.74
CA LEU A 111 11.30 -0.51 6.72
C LEU A 111 10.83 -1.82 6.06
N HIS A 112 9.54 -1.92 5.76
CA HIS A 112 9.08 -2.91 4.77
C HIS A 112 9.66 -2.55 3.39
N PRO A 113 9.95 -3.54 2.52
CA PRO A 113 10.48 -3.28 1.16
C PRO A 113 9.61 -2.33 0.31
N HIS A 114 8.29 -2.45 0.42
CA HIS A 114 7.38 -1.56 -0.31
C HIS A 114 7.28 -0.17 0.34
N CYS A 115 7.30 -0.09 1.69
CA CYS A 115 7.38 1.17 2.42
C CYS A 115 8.63 2.00 2.06
N ALA A 116 9.75 1.29 1.89
CA ALA A 116 11.02 1.79 1.41
C ALA A 116 10.94 2.38 -0.02
N SER A 117 9.96 2.01 -0.83
CA SER A 117 9.79 2.49 -2.21
C SER A 117 8.66 3.51 -2.37
N LEU A 118 8.02 3.94 -1.27
CA LEU A 118 6.85 4.82 -1.35
C LEU A 118 7.18 6.14 -2.05
N PRO A 119 6.36 6.56 -3.02
CA PRO A 119 6.53 7.85 -3.67
C PRO A 119 6.19 8.99 -2.71
N LEU A 120 7.01 10.02 -2.73
CA LEU A 120 6.88 11.17 -1.82
C LEU A 120 5.78 12.12 -2.23
N THR A 121 5.44 12.18 -3.52
CA THR A 121 4.44 13.11 -4.05
C THR A 121 3.80 12.57 -5.32
N PHE A 122 2.51 12.87 -5.48
CA PHE A 122 1.72 12.63 -6.69
C PHE A 122 0.93 13.88 -7.04
N THR A 123 0.57 14.04 -8.31
CA THR A 123 -0.46 14.99 -8.73
C THR A 123 -1.82 14.31 -8.67
N LEU A 124 -2.84 14.99 -8.14
CA LEU A 124 -4.21 14.49 -8.12
C LEU A 124 -4.93 14.90 -9.43
N PRO A 125 -5.23 13.95 -10.35
CA PRO A 125 -5.85 14.25 -11.63
C PRO A 125 -7.21 14.95 -11.47
N GLY A 126 -7.52 15.88 -12.38
CA GLY A 126 -8.77 16.65 -12.32
C GLY A 126 -8.78 17.75 -11.25
N SER A 127 -7.62 18.08 -10.68
CA SER A 127 -7.44 19.17 -9.72
C SER A 127 -6.04 19.79 -9.86
N ASN A 128 -5.83 20.95 -9.22
CA ASN A 128 -4.50 21.55 -9.06
C ASN A 128 -3.79 21.08 -7.77
N GLN A 129 -4.25 19.97 -7.19
CA GLN A 129 -3.76 19.49 -5.89
C GLN A 129 -2.64 18.46 -6.06
N VAL A 130 -1.78 18.41 -5.06
CA VAL A 130 -0.73 17.40 -4.94
C VAL A 130 -0.91 16.62 -3.66
N ILE A 131 -0.69 15.31 -3.72
CA ILE A 131 -0.68 14.42 -2.57
C ILE A 131 0.77 14.27 -2.13
N LYS A 132 1.07 14.45 -0.85
CA LYS A 132 2.43 14.37 -0.29
C LYS A 132 2.48 13.36 0.85
N LEU A 133 3.56 12.58 0.91
CA LEU A 133 3.89 11.79 2.09
C LEU A 133 4.50 12.72 3.15
N ARG A 134 4.02 12.64 4.39
CA ARG A 134 4.37 13.55 5.48
C ARG A 134 4.54 12.79 6.80
N GLU A 135 5.48 13.23 7.62
CA GLU A 135 5.69 12.73 8.99
C GLU A 135 4.70 13.35 9.97
N LYS A 136 4.47 14.66 9.86
CA LYS A 136 3.53 15.38 10.71
C LYS A 136 2.32 15.83 9.89
N ILE A 137 1.14 15.60 10.44
CA ILE A 137 -0.14 15.99 9.83
C ILE A 137 -0.86 17.00 10.71
N GLU A 138 -1.48 17.99 10.06
CA GLU A 138 -2.25 19.03 10.75
C GLU A 138 -3.73 18.62 10.91
N SER A 139 -4.25 17.86 9.93
CA SER A 139 -5.60 17.32 9.92
C SER A 139 -5.67 15.90 10.49
N ARG A 140 -6.88 15.43 10.80
CA ARG A 140 -7.12 14.06 11.30
C ARG A 140 -7.19 13.09 10.13
N CYS A 141 -6.71 11.87 10.33
CA CYS A 141 -6.89 10.80 9.35
C CYS A 141 -8.39 10.50 9.14
N LEU A 142 -8.83 10.44 7.88
CA LEU A 142 -10.22 10.20 7.52
C LEU A 142 -10.71 8.78 7.84
N LYS A 143 -9.81 7.82 8.07
CA LYS A 143 -10.12 6.46 8.53
C LYS A 143 -10.27 6.39 10.05
N CYS A 144 -9.24 6.75 10.81
CA CYS A 144 -9.21 6.54 12.27
C CYS A 144 -9.64 7.77 13.09
N GLN A 145 -9.82 8.93 12.46
CA GLN A 145 -10.21 10.20 13.09
C GLN A 145 -9.21 10.74 14.13
N ARG A 146 -7.96 10.29 14.07
CA ARG A 146 -6.84 10.73 14.92
C ARG A 146 -5.75 11.40 14.09
N LYS A 147 -4.96 12.29 14.71
CA LYS A 147 -3.74 12.85 14.08
C LYS A 147 -2.57 11.88 14.19
N GLU A 148 -2.50 11.15 15.29
CA GLU A 148 -1.44 10.20 15.61
C GLU A 148 -2.06 8.81 15.78
N ARG A 149 -1.32 7.76 15.38
CA ARG A 149 -1.83 6.38 15.45
C ARG A 149 -1.71 5.79 16.85
N ALA A 150 -0.60 6.05 17.53
CA ALA A 150 -0.28 5.44 18.79
C ALA A 150 0.38 6.45 19.74
N SER A 151 0.39 6.17 21.04
CA SER A 151 1.23 6.89 22.01
C SER A 151 2.68 6.36 22.03
N GLY A 152 3.05 5.48 21.10
CA GLY A 152 4.36 4.83 21.01
C GLY A 152 5.43 5.67 20.31
N LYS A 153 6.65 5.12 20.24
CA LYS A 153 7.84 5.79 19.70
C LYS A 153 7.76 6.05 18.18
N VAL A 154 7.07 5.19 17.42
CA VAL A 154 6.95 5.28 15.96
C VAL A 154 5.52 5.64 15.57
N GLN A 155 5.34 6.80 14.94
CA GLN A 155 4.02 7.29 14.51
C GLN A 155 3.64 6.84 13.09
N GLY A 156 4.64 6.55 12.26
CA GLY A 156 4.47 6.33 10.83
C GLY A 156 4.12 7.62 10.08
N LEU A 157 4.14 7.52 8.75
CA LEU A 157 3.85 8.61 7.84
C LEU A 157 2.40 8.58 7.34
N SER A 158 2.00 9.69 6.72
CA SER A 158 0.67 9.89 6.18
C SER A 158 0.72 10.51 4.79
N TYR A 159 -0.21 10.10 3.93
CA TYR A 159 -0.48 10.81 2.69
C TYR A 159 -1.51 11.91 2.93
N VAL A 160 -1.18 13.12 2.47
CA VAL A 160 -1.99 14.31 2.66
C VAL A 160 -2.11 15.10 1.37
N SER A 161 -3.32 15.52 0.99
CA SER A 161 -3.52 16.49 -0.09
C SER A 161 -2.98 17.87 0.29
N SER A 162 -2.63 18.68 -0.71
CA SER A 162 -2.01 19.99 -0.50
C SER A 162 -2.88 20.99 0.27
N ASP A 163 -4.20 20.80 0.27
CA ASP A 163 -5.16 21.58 1.06
C ASP A 163 -5.43 21.00 2.46
N GLY A 164 -4.81 19.86 2.79
CA GLY A 164 -5.00 19.17 4.07
C GLY A 164 -6.31 18.41 4.24
N MET A 165 -7.21 18.46 3.26
CA MET A 165 -8.57 17.92 3.38
C MET A 165 -8.64 16.40 3.28
N LEU A 166 -7.74 15.79 2.51
CA LEU A 166 -7.61 14.35 2.38
C LEU A 166 -6.35 13.92 3.11
N CYS A 167 -6.52 13.17 4.20
CA CYS A 167 -5.42 12.75 5.06
C CYS A 167 -5.59 11.31 5.53
N TYR A 168 -4.56 10.49 5.33
CA TYR A 168 -4.55 9.08 5.70
C TYR A 168 -3.18 8.62 6.18
N HIS A 169 -3.14 7.97 7.35
CA HIS A 169 -1.96 7.21 7.76
C HIS A 169 -1.73 6.06 6.78
N VAL A 170 -0.46 5.78 6.44
CA VAL A 170 -0.11 4.63 5.58
C VAL A 170 -0.61 3.33 6.22
N ALA A 171 -0.44 3.18 7.53
CA ALA A 171 -0.94 2.04 8.30
C ALA A 171 -2.44 1.81 8.13
N CYS A 172 -3.24 2.87 8.31
CA CYS A 172 -4.70 2.77 8.29
C CYS A 172 -5.21 2.32 6.92
N LEU A 173 -4.55 2.71 5.83
CA LEU A 173 -4.89 2.23 4.50
C LEU A 173 -4.46 0.77 4.30
N LYS A 174 -3.25 0.38 4.75
CA LYS A 174 -2.81 -1.02 4.71
C LYS A 174 -3.79 -1.94 5.43
N GLU A 175 -4.14 -1.61 6.68
CA GLU A 175 -5.10 -2.36 7.51
C GLU A 175 -6.48 -2.41 6.84
N ALA A 176 -7.03 -1.27 6.41
CA ALA A 176 -8.35 -1.23 5.79
C ALA A 176 -8.41 -2.04 4.47
N CYS A 177 -7.34 -2.03 3.68
CA CYS A 177 -7.24 -2.87 2.49
C CYS A 177 -7.14 -4.37 2.84
N LEU A 178 -6.37 -4.72 3.87
CA LEU A 178 -6.32 -6.10 4.37
C LEU A 178 -7.69 -6.57 4.84
N ASP A 179 -8.39 -5.77 5.64
CA ASP A 179 -9.75 -6.08 6.11
C ASP A 179 -10.72 -6.26 4.94
N ASN A 180 -10.70 -5.33 3.97
CA ASN A 180 -11.55 -5.42 2.77
C ASN A 180 -11.28 -6.70 1.97
N TRP A 181 -10.01 -7.12 1.87
CA TRP A 181 -9.66 -8.37 1.20
C TRP A 181 -10.18 -9.58 1.98
N THR A 182 -9.94 -9.64 3.29
CA THR A 182 -10.41 -10.74 4.16
C THR A 182 -11.93 -10.86 4.19
N MET A 183 -12.64 -9.73 4.14
CA MET A 183 -14.11 -9.68 4.05
C MET A 183 -14.65 -10.02 2.64
N GLY A 184 -13.77 -10.24 1.65
CA GLY A 184 -14.16 -10.59 0.29
C GLY A 184 -14.68 -9.40 -0.53
N TYR A 185 -14.48 -8.16 -0.09
CA TYR A 185 -14.92 -6.96 -0.82
C TYR A 185 -14.10 -6.69 -2.08
N PHE A 186 -12.94 -7.34 -2.24
CA PHE A 186 -12.06 -7.24 -3.41
C PHE A 186 -12.18 -8.42 -4.41
N GLN A 187 -13.22 -9.27 -4.30
CA GLN A 187 -13.32 -10.48 -5.12
C GLN A 187 -13.74 -10.25 -6.59
N LEU A 188 -13.29 -11.22 -7.42
CA LEU A 188 -13.18 -11.30 -8.88
C LEU A 188 -14.46 -11.30 -9.71
N ASP A 189 -15.64 -11.42 -9.11
CA ASP A 189 -16.83 -11.48 -9.95
C ASP A 189 -17.11 -10.10 -10.53
N ALA A 190 -17.14 -10.01 -11.86
CA ALA A 190 -17.50 -8.82 -12.64
C ALA A 190 -18.89 -8.24 -12.27
N LEU A 191 -19.60 -8.91 -11.36
CA LEU A 191 -20.78 -8.48 -10.63
C LEU A 191 -20.43 -8.09 -9.18
N ALA A 192 -19.34 -7.35 -8.95
CA ALA A 192 -19.13 -6.70 -7.65
C ALA A 192 -20.35 -5.79 -7.41
N ASN A 193 -21.33 -6.33 -6.67
CA ASN A 193 -22.56 -5.65 -6.31
C ASN A 193 -22.17 -4.27 -5.80
N GLU A 194 -22.81 -3.20 -6.29
CA GLU A 194 -22.53 -1.82 -5.87
C GLU A 194 -22.48 -1.70 -4.33
N GLU A 195 -23.23 -2.54 -3.63
CA GLU A 195 -23.14 -2.73 -2.19
C GLU A 195 -21.73 -3.07 -1.68
N ARG A 196 -21.02 -4.05 -2.26
CA ARG A 196 -19.64 -4.41 -1.84
C ARG A 196 -18.65 -3.28 -2.12
N LYS A 197 -18.82 -2.55 -3.23
CA LYS A 197 -18.02 -1.36 -3.53
C LYS A 197 -18.23 -0.28 -2.48
N MET A 198 -19.50 -0.04 -2.12
CA MET A 198 -19.87 0.86 -1.05
C MET A 198 -19.30 0.43 0.29
N LEU A 199 -19.37 -0.86 0.65
CA LEU A 199 -18.80 -1.39 1.90
C LEU A 199 -17.27 -1.23 1.95
N ALA A 200 -16.57 -1.52 0.85
CA ALA A 200 -15.11 -1.30 0.77
C ALA A 200 -14.74 0.17 0.98
N LEU A 201 -15.50 1.07 0.35
CA LEU A 201 -15.32 2.52 0.47
C LEU A 201 -15.70 3.05 1.85
N GLN A 202 -16.75 2.52 2.46
CA GLN A 202 -17.14 2.82 3.84
C GLN A 202 -16.03 2.37 4.80
N ASN A 203 -15.43 1.20 4.59
CA ASN A 203 -14.32 0.78 5.42
C ASN A 203 -13.11 1.70 5.25
N LEU A 204 -12.82 2.17 4.04
CA LEU A 204 -11.72 3.13 3.78
C LEU A 204 -12.02 4.54 4.28
N ALA A 205 -13.28 4.99 4.24
CA ALA A 205 -13.70 6.36 4.53
C ALA A 205 -15.05 6.41 5.28
N PRO A 206 -15.12 5.90 6.53
CA PRO A 206 -16.38 5.66 7.23
C PRO A 206 -17.24 6.92 7.41
N ASN A 207 -16.60 8.07 7.68
CA ASN A 207 -17.32 9.32 7.91
C ASN A 207 -17.87 10.00 6.64
N GLN A 208 -17.62 9.43 5.45
CA GLN A 208 -18.16 9.94 4.18
C GLN A 208 -19.44 9.19 3.75
N GLU A 209 -19.87 8.19 4.52
CA GLU A 209 -21.08 7.38 4.24
C GLU A 209 -22.35 8.24 4.13
N ILE A 210 -22.47 9.26 4.98
CA ILE A 210 -23.61 10.21 4.98
C ILE A 210 -23.72 10.95 3.64
N ARG A 211 -22.57 11.25 2.99
CA ARG A 211 -22.60 11.92 1.69
C ARG A 211 -23.06 10.95 0.61
N LEU A 212 -22.48 9.75 0.53
CA LEU A 212 -22.72 8.75 -0.53
C LEU A 212 -24.19 8.32 -0.70
N ARG A 213 -25.04 8.42 0.33
CA ARG A 213 -26.46 7.98 0.29
C ARG A 213 -27.49 9.08 -0.01
N ALA A 214 -27.13 10.37 0.08
CA ALA A 214 -28.09 11.48 -0.05
C ALA A 214 -28.04 12.12 -1.45
N GLY A 215 -29.16 12.56 -2.03
CA GLY A 215 -29.20 13.27 -3.33
C GLY A 215 -28.24 14.46 -3.37
N GLN A 216 -27.17 14.35 -4.16
CA GLN A 216 -26.00 15.22 -4.03
C GLN A 216 -26.01 16.40 -4.99
N SER A 217 -25.62 17.57 -4.49
CA SER A 217 -25.24 18.69 -5.35
C SER A 217 -24.00 18.35 -6.19
N ALA A 218 -23.83 19.04 -7.33
CA ALA A 218 -22.67 18.84 -8.20
C ALA A 218 -21.31 18.96 -7.46
N ASN A 219 -21.24 19.83 -6.45
CA ASN A 219 -20.04 20.02 -5.63
C ASN A 219 -19.74 18.83 -4.70
N ALA A 220 -20.77 18.22 -4.10
CA ALA A 220 -20.61 17.04 -3.26
C ALA A 220 -20.13 15.83 -4.07
N MET A 221 -20.71 15.62 -5.27
CA MET A 221 -20.26 14.58 -6.19
C MET A 221 -18.80 14.78 -6.62
N ARG A 222 -18.39 16.03 -6.87
CA ARG A 222 -17.00 16.36 -7.20
C ARG A 222 -16.06 16.00 -6.06
N GLY A 223 -16.43 16.31 -4.82
CA GLY A 223 -15.65 15.96 -3.63
C GLY A 223 -15.45 14.45 -3.47
N ILE A 224 -16.50 13.66 -3.67
CA ILE A 224 -16.43 12.19 -3.64
C ILE A 224 -15.52 11.65 -4.74
N ARG A 225 -15.64 12.15 -5.97
CA ARG A 225 -14.74 11.74 -7.07
C ARG A 225 -13.27 12.02 -6.76
N LEU A 226 -12.97 13.15 -6.12
CA LEU A 226 -11.60 13.48 -5.68
C LEU A 226 -11.10 12.54 -4.58
N LEU A 227 -11.91 12.25 -3.57
CA LEU A 227 -11.58 11.29 -2.50
C LEU A 227 -11.29 9.90 -3.10
N ILE A 228 -12.16 9.44 -3.98
CA ILE A 228 -12.02 8.17 -4.68
C ILE A 228 -10.69 8.11 -5.46
N THR A 229 -10.40 9.18 -6.22
CA THR A 229 -9.17 9.26 -7.01
C THR A 229 -7.93 9.32 -6.12
N PHE A 230 -8.01 10.02 -4.99
CA PHE A 230 -6.96 10.02 -3.96
C PHE A 230 -6.71 8.61 -3.42
N LEU A 231 -7.78 7.91 -3.01
CA LEU A 231 -7.68 6.57 -2.45
C LEU A 231 -7.08 5.59 -3.47
N LYS A 232 -7.49 5.66 -4.74
CA LYS A 232 -6.84 4.90 -5.83
C LYS A 232 -5.34 5.09 -5.83
N LEU A 233 -4.88 6.33 -5.97
CA LEU A 233 -3.46 6.64 -6.13
C LEU A 233 -2.65 6.18 -4.92
N VAL A 234 -3.16 6.44 -3.72
CA VAL A 234 -2.45 6.11 -2.49
C VAL A 234 -2.46 4.61 -2.22
N VAL A 235 -3.56 3.91 -2.47
CA VAL A 235 -3.59 2.44 -2.36
C VAL A 235 -2.64 1.80 -3.37
N SER A 236 -2.63 2.28 -4.62
CA SER A 236 -1.68 1.85 -5.64
C SER A 236 -0.23 2.05 -5.23
N ALA A 237 0.04 3.18 -4.56
CA ALA A 237 1.38 3.48 -4.07
C ALA A 237 1.81 2.59 -2.89
N ILE A 238 0.88 2.14 -2.06
CA ILE A 238 1.14 1.42 -0.81
C ILE A 238 1.16 -0.11 -0.99
N LEU A 239 0.39 -0.63 -1.94
CA LEU A 239 0.20 -2.07 -2.14
C LEU A 239 0.59 -2.53 -3.55
N GLY A 240 1.04 -1.63 -4.42
CA GLY A 240 1.23 -1.86 -5.85
C GLY A 240 -0.02 -1.51 -6.66
N GLU A 241 0.15 -1.26 -7.96
CA GLU A 241 -0.96 -0.89 -8.86
C GLU A 241 -2.02 -1.99 -8.87
N PRO A 242 -3.21 -1.76 -8.28
CA PRO A 242 -4.28 -2.69 -8.43
C PRO A 242 -4.82 -2.58 -9.85
N PHE A 243 -5.13 -3.74 -10.43
CA PHE A 243 -5.73 -3.85 -11.74
C PHE A 243 -7.13 -3.18 -11.79
N THR A 244 -7.88 -3.44 -12.86
CA THR A 244 -9.26 -2.96 -13.05
C THR A 244 -10.13 -3.13 -11.81
N LEU A 245 -9.94 -4.17 -10.97
CA LEU A 245 -10.75 -4.45 -9.78
C LEU A 245 -10.83 -3.31 -8.77
N VAL A 246 -9.71 -2.76 -8.30
CA VAL A 246 -9.78 -1.59 -7.41
C VAL A 246 -10.22 -0.38 -8.22
N SER A 247 -9.82 -0.27 -9.48
CA SER A 247 -10.29 0.82 -10.34
C SER A 247 -11.82 0.83 -10.52
N THR A 248 -12.50 -0.31 -10.52
CA THR A 248 -13.96 -0.49 -10.63
C THR A 248 -14.67 -0.32 -9.29
N LEU A 249 -14.05 -0.63 -8.14
CA LEU A 249 -14.60 -0.28 -6.80
C LEU A 249 -14.91 1.22 -6.67
N PHE A 250 -14.15 1.99 -7.41
CA PHE A 250 -14.17 3.44 -7.42
C PHE A 250 -14.89 4.00 -8.66
N GLN A 251 -15.49 3.13 -9.48
CA GLN A 251 -16.39 3.52 -10.57
C GLN A 251 -17.82 3.23 -10.10
N PHE A 252 -18.55 4.31 -9.82
CA PHE A 252 -19.98 4.28 -9.57
C PHE A 252 -20.73 4.57 -10.87
N SER A 253 -21.79 3.82 -11.16
CA SER A 253 -22.72 4.14 -12.24
C SER A 253 -23.38 5.49 -11.94
N GLN A 254 -23.19 6.47 -12.83
CA GLN A 254 -24.03 7.66 -12.85
C GLN A 254 -25.36 7.22 -13.48
N ASN A 255 -26.36 6.95 -12.65
CA ASN A 255 -27.75 6.95 -13.10
C ASN A 255 -28.26 8.39 -13.14
#